data_AF-A0A955CFW1-F1
#
_entry.id   AF-A0A955CFW1-F1
#
_cell.length_a   1.000
_cell.length_b   1.000
_cell.length_c   1.000
_cell.angle_alpha   90.00
_cell.angle_beta   90.00
_cell.angle_gamma   90.00
#
_symmetry.space_group_name_H-M   'P 1'
#
loop_
_entity.id
_entity.type
_entity.pdbx_description
1 polymer ?
#
loop_
_entity_poly.entity_id
_entity_poly.type
_entity_poly.pdbx_seq_one_letter_code
_entity_poly.pdbx_strand_id
1 'polypeptide(L)' 'MKPSNLLATLHGEVKLLDLGLALQRSGDSSDVRERSGALGTSEYMAPEQWTRAWDVDERADLYALGCTLFKL' A
#
# COMPACT_ATOMS: atom_id res chain seq x y z
N MET A 1 0.36 -1.65 -2.77
CA MET A 1 0.37 -1.16 -4.17
C MET A 1 0.32 -2.34 -5.14
N LYS A 2 -0.61 -2.36 -6.11
CA LYS A 2 -0.79 -3.46 -7.10
C LYS A 2 -0.87 -2.92 -8.53
N PRO A 3 -0.61 -3.72 -9.58
CA PRO A 3 -0.63 -3.26 -10.97
C PRO A 3 -1.93 -2.57 -11.39
N SER A 4 -3.10 -3.08 -10.96
CA SER A 4 -4.39 -2.49 -11.32
C SER A 4 -4.67 -1.11 -10.70
N ASN A 5 -3.84 -0.67 -9.76
CA ASN A 5 -3.89 0.69 -9.21
C ASN A 5 -2.92 1.65 -9.92
N LEU A 6 -2.18 1.21 -10.95
CA LEU A 6 -1.29 2.05 -11.75
C LEU A 6 -1.90 2.27 -13.13
N LEU A 7 -2.19 3.53 -13.48
CA LEU A 7 -2.64 3.91 -14.82
C LEU A 7 -1.54 4.63 -15.57
N ALA A 8 -1.28 4.20 -16.81
CA ALA A 8 -0.48 4.95 -17.76
C ALA A 8 -1.37 5.93 -18.53
N THR A 9 -0.95 7.20 -18.61
CA THR A 9 -1.58 8.18 -19.50
C THR A 9 -1.06 8.03 -20.93
N LEU A 10 -1.76 8.63 -21.90
CA LEU A 10 -1.30 8.69 -23.30
C LEU A 10 0.03 9.45 -23.47
N HIS A 11 0.43 10.24 -22.47
CA HIS A 11 1.69 10.98 -22.45
C HIS A 11 2.82 10.21 -21.73
N GLY A 12 2.59 8.96 -21.34
CA GLY A 12 3.60 8.13 -20.67
C GLY A 12 3.78 8.41 -19.19
N GLU A 13 2.85 9.14 -18.56
CA GLU A 13 2.88 9.37 -17.11
C GLU A 13 2.18 8.23 -16.37
N VAL A 14 2.70 7.85 -15.20
CA VAL A 14 2.04 6.87 -14.32
C VAL A 14 1.26 7.61 -13.23
N LYS A 15 -0.02 7.29 -13.09
CA LYS A 15 -0.91 7.80 -12.04
C LYS A 15 -1.32 6.68 -11.11
N LEU A 16 -1.15 6.93 -9.81
CA LEU A 16 -1.61 6.03 -8.77
C LEU A 16 -3.10 6.24 -8.51
N LEU A 17 -3.84 5.14 -8.44
CA LEU A 17 -5.25 5.10 -8.07
C LEU A 17 -5.44 4.52 -6.67
N ASP A 18 -6.64 4.77 -6.13
CA ASP A 18 -7.16 4.16 -4.90
C ASP A 18 -6.28 4.43 -3.67
N LEU A 19 -6.44 5.64 -3.15
CA LEU A 19 -5.83 6.10 -1.89
C LEU A 19 -6.75 5.85 -0.68
N GLY A 20 -7.76 4.98 -0.81
CA GLY A 20 -8.78 4.75 0.23
C GLY A 20 -8.21 4.20 1.54
N LEU A 21 -7.02 3.60 1.49
CA LEU A 21 -6.28 3.07 2.65
C LEU A 21 -5.07 3.92 3.04
N ALA A 22 -4.90 5.10 2.43
CA ALA A 22 -3.78 5.97 2.76
C ALA A 22 -3.90 6.50 4.19
N LEU A 23 -2.79 6.48 4.92
CA LEU A 23 -2.69 6.96 6.30
C LEU A 23 -1.88 8.25 6.33
N GLN A 24 -2.39 9.25 7.05
CA GLN A 24 -1.65 10.49 7.28
C GLN A 24 -0.81 10.33 8.56
N ARG A 25 0.51 10.47 8.45
CA ARG A 25 1.44 10.33 9.59
C ARG A 25 1.23 11.33 10.73
N SER A 26 0.54 12.43 10.47
CA SER A 26 0.22 13.45 11.48
C SER A 26 -1.09 13.20 12.22
N GLY A 27 -1.83 12.13 11.86
CA GLY A 27 -3.07 11.72 12.51
C GLY A 27 -2.80 10.91 13.78
N ASP A 28 -3.77 10.88 14.67
CA ASP A 28 -3.70 10.17 15.95
C ASP A 28 -3.43 8.67 15.70
N SER A 29 -2.54 8.08 16.50
CA SER A 29 -2.06 6.69 16.32
C SER A 29 -3.17 5.61 16.34
N SER A 30 -4.37 5.98 16.79
CA SER A 30 -5.59 5.17 16.75
C SER A 30 -6.10 4.88 15.32
N ASP A 31 -5.96 5.81 14.37
CA ASP A 31 -6.45 5.64 12.98
C ASP A 31 -5.70 4.53 12.24
N VAL A 32 -4.40 4.38 12.52
CA VAL A 32 -3.56 3.30 11.97
C VAL A 32 -4.05 1.93 12.47
N ARG A 33 -4.53 1.86 13.72
CA ARG A 33 -4.92 0.62 14.40
C ARG A 33 -6.25 0.05 13.90
N GLU A 34 -7.19 0.90 13.48
CA GLU A 34 -8.46 0.44 12.89
C GLU A 34 -8.33 0.07 11.40
N ARG A 35 -7.50 0.78 10.64
CA ARG A 35 -7.34 0.56 9.19
C ARG A 35 -6.33 -0.54 8.83
N SER A 36 -5.44 -0.90 9.75
CA SER A 36 -4.42 -1.96 9.55
C SER A 36 -4.99 -3.38 9.63
N GLY A 37 -6.25 -3.56 10.02
CA GLY A 37 -6.90 -4.86 10.04
C GLY A 37 -7.16 -5.40 8.63
N ALA A 38 -6.24 -6.21 8.10
CA ALA A 38 -6.39 -7.07 6.91
C ALA A 38 -7.03 -6.43 5.65
N LEU A 39 -6.97 -5.11 5.50
CA LEU A 39 -7.51 -4.41 4.34
C LEU A 39 -6.39 -4.27 3.30
N GLY A 40 -6.54 -4.97 2.18
CA GLY A 40 -5.59 -4.94 1.07
C GLY A 40 -5.69 -6.17 0.16
N THR A 41 -4.99 -6.14 -0.97
CA THR A 41 -4.81 -7.33 -1.84
C THR A 41 -3.64 -8.14 -1.28
N SER A 42 -3.93 -9.31 -0.70
CA SER A 42 -2.99 -10.15 0.05
C SER A 42 -1.68 -10.46 -0.68
N GLU A 43 -1.72 -10.59 -2.01
CA GLU A 43 -0.56 -10.89 -2.86
C GLU A 43 0.52 -9.80 -2.86
N TYR A 44 0.16 -8.57 -2.51
CA TYR A 44 1.07 -7.41 -2.50
C TYR A 44 1.32 -6.88 -1.08
N MET A 45 0.91 -7.63 -0.05
CA MET A 45 1.00 -7.23 1.35
C MET A 45 2.36 -7.61 1.94
N ALA A 46 3.01 -6.67 2.61
CA ALA A 46 4.32 -6.88 3.23
C ALA A 46 4.22 -7.82 4.46
N PRO A 47 5.24 -8.65 4.76
CA PRO A 47 5.20 -9.61 5.87
C PRO A 47 4.88 -9.00 7.25
N GLU A 48 5.35 -7.78 7.51
CA GLU A 48 5.10 -7.02 8.72
C GLU A 48 3.61 -6.69 8.90
N GLN A 49 2.84 -6.53 7.81
CA GLN A 49 1.39 -6.28 7.88
C GLN A 49 0.61 -7.51 8.35
N TRP A 50 1.14 -8.72 8.12
CA TRP A 50 0.54 -9.97 8.60
C TRP A 50 0.86 -10.27 10.06
N THR A 51 2.02 -9.84 10.53
CA THR A 51 2.56 -10.23 11.85
C THR A 51 2.38 -9.14 12.90
N ARG A 52 2.50 -7.87 12.51
CA ARG A 52 2.38 -6.69 13.38
C ARG A 52 1.75 -5.53 12.61
N ALA A 53 0.47 -5.67 12.30
CA ALA A 53 -0.30 -4.68 11.54
C ALA A 53 -0.21 -3.24 12.09
N TRP A 54 0.07 -3.07 13.38
CA TRP A 54 0.18 -1.78 14.07
C TRP A 54 1.60 -1.16 14.07
N ASP A 55 2.61 -1.85 13.57
CA ASP A 55 4.01 -1.38 13.47
C ASP A 55 4.44 -1.25 12.00
N VAL A 56 3.46 -1.07 11.12
CA VAL A 56 3.65 -0.91 9.68
C VAL A 56 3.96 0.54 9.37
N ASP A 57 5.02 0.75 8.59
CA ASP A 57 5.43 2.06 8.10
C ASP A 57 5.51 2.10 6.57
N GLU A 58 6.09 3.16 6.00
CA GLU A 58 6.16 3.37 4.55
C GLU A 58 6.96 2.28 3.82
N ARG A 59 7.75 1.46 4.53
CA ARG A 59 8.51 0.36 3.92
C ARG A 59 7.59 -0.73 3.37
N ALA A 60 6.38 -0.86 3.89
CA ALA A 60 5.39 -1.78 3.33
C ALA A 60 4.95 -1.37 1.92
N ASP A 61 4.90 -0.07 1.61
CA ASP A 61 4.62 0.42 0.26
C ASP A 61 5.75 0.08 -0.72
N LEU A 62 7.02 0.13 -0.26
CA LEU A 62 8.18 -0.27 -1.06
C LEU A 62 8.15 -1.76 -1.39
N TYR A 63 7.80 -2.61 -0.42
CA TYR A 63 7.62 -4.04 -0.66
C TYR A 63 6.57 -4.28 -1.75
N ALA A 64 5.41 -3.64 -1.63
CA ALA A 64 4.31 -3.82 -2.58
C ALA A 64 4.66 -3.29 -3.99
N LEU A 65 5.41 -2.19 -4.08
CA LEU A 65 5.96 -1.69 -5.34
C LEU A 65 6.95 -2.71 -5.95
N GLY A 66 7.82 -3.30 -5.14
CA GLY A 66 8.74 -4.36 -5.57
C GLY A 66 8.00 -5.57 -6.16
N CYS A 67 6.94 -6.04 -5.49
CA CYS A 67 6.07 -7.11 -6.00
C CYS A 67 5.42 -6.72 -7.33
N THR A 68 4.96 -5.47 -7.46
CA THR A 68 4.36 -4.93 -8.69
C THR A 68 5.37 -4.94 -9.84
N LEU A 69 6.59 -4.47 -9.61
CA LEU A 69 7.66 -4.45 -10.62
C LEU A 69 8.10 -5.86 -11.02
N PHE A 70 8.17 -6.80 -10.08
CA PHE A 70 8.50 -8.19 -10.38
C PHE A 70 7.44 -8.89 -11.24
N LYS A 71 6.17 -8.48 -11.11
CA LYS A 71 5.04 -9.07 -11.83
C LYS A 71 4.92 -8.60 -13.28
N LEU A 72 5.39 -7.40 -13.60
CA LEU A 72 5.36 -6.79 -14.93
C LEU A 72 6.45 -7.37 -15.84
#